data_AF-Q03P35-F1
#
_entry.id   AF-Q03P35-F1
#
_cell.length_a   1.000
_cell.length_b   1.000
_cell.length_c   1.000
_cell.angle_alpha   90.00
_cell.angle_beta   90.00
_cell.angle_gamma   90.00
#
_symmetry.space_group_name_H-M   'P 1'
#
loop_
_entity.id
_entity.type
_entity.pdbx_description
1 polymer ?
#
loop_
_entity_poly.entity_id
_entity_poly.type
_entity_poly.pdbx_seq_one_letter_code
_entity_poly.pdbx_strand_id
1 'polypeptide(L)'
;MAGDDMISGLQRLTTTIHQQGARAILQLVHAGQRAIAVMPDDQWVARGPSSSNTPSIHALSVAQLAMIIEQFGQATRRAMAAGFDGVEIHGANHFLLQQFMSPLTNRRTDSYGGSLVNRLRLPIEIVRRVLQEAQSSQRPFVVGYRLSPEERLTGGLELSDQLFLMRCLATLPVDYLSLSLHHYWQLPLTLKSPRPTAVLAKRFIPQVPLMVAGKVVSSRDLNQLADWQIELVGVGRALLRDPQWPRRVQS
;
A
#
# COMPACT_ATOMS: atom_id res chain seq x y z
N MET A 1 14.22 11.61 -6.48
CA MET A 1 13.00 12.23 -5.90
C MET A 1 11.96 12.38 -6.99
N ALA A 2 10.66 12.36 -6.68
CA ALA A 2 9.62 12.64 -7.67
C ALA A 2 9.64 14.13 -8.05
N GLY A 3 9.87 14.43 -9.32
CA GLY A 3 9.95 15.79 -9.86
C GLY A 3 9.05 15.98 -11.08
N ASP A 4 8.83 17.24 -11.46
CA ASP A 4 7.95 17.59 -12.58
C ASP A 4 8.54 17.18 -13.93
N ASP A 5 9.86 17.04 -14.01
CA ASP A 5 10.62 16.50 -15.14
C ASP A 5 10.19 15.06 -15.51
N MET A 6 9.69 14.29 -14.53
CA MET A 6 9.21 12.92 -14.75
C MET A 6 7.84 12.85 -15.44
N ILE A 7 7.05 13.94 -15.43
CA ILE A 7 5.65 13.94 -15.92
C ILE A 7 5.60 13.53 -17.39
N SER A 8 6.48 14.09 -18.22
CA SER A 8 6.49 13.81 -19.67
C SER A 8 6.74 12.33 -19.99
N GLY A 9 7.63 11.69 -19.23
CA GLY A 9 7.93 10.26 -19.38
C GLY A 9 6.77 9.38 -18.94
N LEU A 10 6.18 9.71 -17.80
CA LEU A 10 5.03 9.00 -17.25
C LEU A 10 3.78 9.17 -18.14
N GLN A 11 3.60 10.33 -18.77
CA GLN A 11 2.49 10.57 -19.70
C GLN A 11 2.57 9.69 -20.95
N ARG A 12 3.78 9.42 -21.46
CA ARG A 12 3.96 8.44 -22.55
C ARG A 12 3.51 7.06 -22.11
N LEU A 13 3.88 6.64 -20.89
CA LEU A 13 3.49 5.35 -20.33
C LEU A 13 1.96 5.22 -20.19
N THR A 14 1.29 6.20 -19.58
CA THR A 14 -0.17 6.17 -19.40
C THR A 14 -0.90 6.16 -20.74
N THR A 15 -0.44 6.96 -21.71
CA THR A 15 -0.98 6.98 -23.08
C THR A 15 -0.90 5.60 -23.71
N THR A 16 0.25 4.91 -23.63
CA THR A 16 0.39 3.54 -24.16
C THR A 16 -0.53 2.55 -23.46
N ILE A 17 -0.67 2.63 -22.13
CA ILE A 17 -1.58 1.76 -21.36
C ILE A 17 -3.03 1.96 -21.81
N HIS A 18 -3.46 3.22 -21.93
CA HIS A 18 -4.82 3.57 -22.36
C HIS A 18 -5.11 3.15 -23.79
N GLN A 19 -4.14 3.26 -24.71
CA GLN A 19 -4.28 2.79 -26.10
C GLN A 19 -4.52 1.27 -26.19
N GLN A 20 -4.09 0.51 -25.18
CA GLN A 20 -4.36 -0.93 -25.08
C GLN A 20 -5.63 -1.26 -24.28
N GLY A 21 -6.42 -0.23 -23.89
CA GLY A 21 -7.72 -0.38 -23.22
C GLY A 21 -7.66 -0.63 -21.71
N ALA A 22 -6.47 -0.56 -21.09
CA ALA A 22 -6.31 -0.73 -19.65
C ALA A 22 -6.34 0.62 -18.91
N ARG A 23 -6.69 0.60 -17.63
CA ARG A 23 -6.55 1.75 -16.70
C ARG A 23 -5.17 1.73 -16.05
N ALA A 24 -4.63 2.92 -15.75
CA ALA A 24 -3.33 3.08 -15.14
C ALA A 24 -3.46 3.63 -13.71
N ILE A 25 -3.06 2.84 -12.71
CA ILE A 25 -3.01 3.25 -11.29
C ILE A 25 -1.55 3.28 -10.85
N LEU A 26 -1.07 4.42 -10.34
CA LEU A 26 0.32 4.58 -9.88
C LEU A 26 0.46 4.27 -8.38
N GLN A 27 1.34 3.34 -8.03
CA GLN A 27 1.64 3.11 -6.61
C GLN A 27 2.63 4.16 -6.07
N LEU A 28 2.23 4.91 -5.05
CA LEU A 28 3.05 5.90 -4.35
C LEU A 28 3.78 5.23 -3.18
N VAL A 29 5.11 5.34 -3.15
CA VAL A 29 5.95 4.59 -2.22
C VAL A 29 7.00 5.47 -1.53
N HIS A 30 7.24 5.20 -0.25
CA HIS A 30 8.37 5.71 0.49
C HIS A 30 9.10 4.56 1.20
N ALA A 31 10.38 4.34 0.85
CA ALA A 31 11.18 3.20 1.32
C ALA A 31 11.36 3.17 2.85
N GLY A 32 11.50 4.34 3.46
CA GLY A 32 11.84 4.43 4.88
C GLY A 32 13.16 3.70 5.15
N GLN A 33 13.20 2.85 6.19
CA GLN A 33 14.36 2.03 6.53
C GLN A 33 14.81 1.09 5.40
N ARG A 34 13.93 0.72 4.48
CA ARG A 34 14.29 -0.13 3.33
C ARG A 34 15.22 0.54 2.32
N ALA A 35 15.38 1.86 2.40
CA ALA A 35 16.30 2.59 1.52
C ALA A 35 17.73 2.04 1.61
N ILE A 36 18.14 1.48 2.77
CA ILE A 36 19.46 0.86 2.99
C ILE A 36 19.77 -0.22 1.94
N ALA A 37 18.77 -1.05 1.60
CA ALA A 37 18.97 -2.15 0.66
C ALA A 37 18.89 -1.72 -0.81
N VAL A 38 18.39 -0.51 -1.08
CA VAL A 38 18.08 -0.02 -2.43
C VAL A 38 19.07 1.04 -2.90
N MET A 39 19.73 1.74 -1.97
CA MET A 39 20.74 2.76 -2.24
C MET A 39 21.99 2.46 -1.40
N PRO A 40 22.89 1.59 -1.90
CA PRO A 40 24.09 1.20 -1.16
C PRO A 40 25.15 2.31 -1.05
N ASP A 41 24.98 3.43 -1.76
CA ASP A 41 25.93 4.55 -1.70
C ASP A 41 25.78 5.35 -0.39
N ASP A 42 26.93 5.68 0.20
CA ASP A 42 27.14 6.37 1.49
C ASP A 42 26.45 7.73 1.64
N GLN A 43 25.85 8.25 0.56
CA GLN A 43 25.20 9.56 0.52
C GLN A 43 23.75 9.54 1.06
N TRP A 44 23.14 8.36 1.23
CA TRP A 44 21.74 8.24 1.63
C TRP A 44 21.58 7.67 3.03
N VAL A 45 21.25 8.56 3.95
CA VAL A 45 20.88 8.19 5.32
C VAL A 45 19.44 7.68 5.32
N ALA A 46 19.27 6.39 5.61
CA ALA A 46 17.94 5.80 5.74
C ALA A 46 17.18 6.40 6.91
N ARG A 47 15.89 6.67 6.69
CA ARG A 47 15.02 7.33 7.67
C ARG A 47 13.82 6.47 8.01
N GLY A 48 13.43 6.48 9.27
CA GLY A 48 12.29 5.69 9.75
C GLY A 48 11.61 6.33 10.95
N PRO A 49 10.65 5.63 11.56
CA PRO A 49 9.97 6.14 12.76
C PRO A 49 10.90 6.29 13.97
N SER A 50 11.90 5.41 14.14
CA SER A 50 12.86 5.44 15.25
C SER A 50 14.29 5.21 14.77
N SER A 51 15.25 5.76 15.50
CA SER A 51 16.67 5.63 15.18
C SER A 51 17.21 4.24 15.51
N SER A 52 18.22 3.80 14.77
CA SER A 52 19.01 2.60 15.04
C SER A 52 20.45 2.85 14.61
N ASN A 53 21.41 2.27 15.32
CA ASN A 53 22.83 2.37 14.93
C ASN A 53 23.23 1.27 13.94
N THR A 54 22.56 0.12 13.98
CA THR A 54 22.88 -1.05 13.17
C THR A 54 21.59 -1.68 12.62
N PRO A 55 21.24 -1.45 11.34
CA PRO A 55 21.87 -0.49 10.43
C PRO A 55 21.59 0.98 10.85
N SER A 56 22.40 1.92 10.35
CA SER A 56 22.24 3.35 10.65
C SER A 56 20.93 3.89 10.09
N ILE A 57 20.00 4.20 10.97
CA ILE A 57 18.66 4.74 10.67
C ILE A 57 18.48 6.00 11.50
N HIS A 58 18.06 7.08 10.84
CA HIS A 58 17.71 8.32 11.52
C HIS A 58 16.19 8.44 11.69
N ALA A 59 15.74 8.72 12.92
CA ALA A 59 14.34 9.02 13.18
C ALA A 59 13.87 10.25 12.39
N LEU A 60 12.68 10.17 11.82
CA LEU A 60 12.01 11.31 11.20
C LEU A 60 11.52 12.28 12.27
N SER A 61 11.80 13.57 12.12
CA SER A 61 11.17 14.61 12.94
C SER A 61 9.72 14.84 12.52
N VAL A 62 8.90 15.42 13.40
CA VAL A 62 7.50 15.78 13.07
C VAL A 62 7.43 16.72 11.86
N ALA A 63 8.38 17.67 11.74
CA ALA A 63 8.46 18.54 10.56
C ALA A 63 8.71 17.75 9.26
N GLN A 64 9.56 16.72 9.30
CA GLN A 64 9.79 15.84 8.15
C GLN A 64 8.56 14.97 7.84
N LEU A 65 7.77 14.57 8.84
CA LEU A 65 6.51 13.87 8.60
C LEU A 65 5.51 14.76 7.86
N ALA A 66 5.39 16.03 8.25
CA ALA A 66 4.57 17.00 7.54
C ALA A 66 5.03 17.18 6.08
N MET A 67 6.35 17.24 5.85
CA MET A 67 6.90 17.28 4.49
C MET A 67 6.57 16.03 3.68
N ILE A 68 6.67 14.83 4.28
CA ILE A 68 6.34 13.57 3.61
C ILE A 68 4.86 13.54 3.23
N ILE A 69 3.96 13.96 4.14
CA ILE A 69 2.53 14.06 3.87
C ILE A 69 2.30 14.93 2.63
N GLU A 70 2.90 16.11 2.59
CA GLU A 70 2.81 17.01 1.43
C GLU A 70 3.39 16.39 0.16
N GLN A 71 4.50 15.67 0.24
CA GLN A 71 5.11 14.98 -0.90
C GLN A 71 4.21 13.91 -1.50
N PHE A 72 3.44 13.17 -0.68
CA PHE A 72 2.41 12.26 -1.19
C PHE A 72 1.32 13.02 -1.95
N GLY A 73 0.86 14.16 -1.43
CA GLY A 73 -0.08 15.03 -2.14
C GLY A 73 0.47 15.52 -3.50
N GLN A 74 1.68 16.06 -3.51
CA GLN A 74 2.32 16.50 -4.75
C GLN A 74 2.53 15.35 -5.73
N ALA A 75 2.88 14.15 -5.26
CA ALA A 75 3.01 12.98 -6.11
C ALA A 75 1.66 12.58 -6.74
N THR A 76 0.55 12.68 -6.00
CA THR A 76 -0.81 12.51 -6.56
C THR A 76 -1.12 13.55 -7.64
N ARG A 77 -0.76 14.82 -7.41
CA ARG A 77 -0.91 15.87 -8.44
C ARG A 77 -0.13 15.57 -9.71
N ARG A 78 1.11 15.13 -9.57
CA ARG A 78 1.94 14.71 -10.72
C ARG A 78 1.36 13.48 -11.42
N ALA A 79 0.79 12.53 -10.68
CA ALA A 79 0.12 11.37 -11.25
C ALA A 79 -1.10 11.78 -12.09
N MET A 80 -1.92 12.71 -11.59
CA MET A 80 -3.03 13.29 -12.36
C MET A 80 -2.53 14.00 -13.63
N ALA A 81 -1.50 14.84 -13.51
CA ALA A 81 -0.92 15.55 -14.66
C ALA A 81 -0.32 14.61 -15.71
N ALA A 82 0.27 13.49 -15.26
CA ALA A 82 0.78 12.43 -16.15
C ALA A 82 -0.32 11.52 -16.71
N GLY A 83 -1.59 11.76 -16.39
CA GLY A 83 -2.71 11.03 -16.95
C GLY A 83 -3.02 9.68 -16.30
N PHE A 84 -2.54 9.38 -15.08
CA PHE A 84 -3.00 8.18 -14.35
C PHE A 84 -4.49 8.29 -13.98
N ASP A 85 -5.21 7.16 -13.97
CA ASP A 85 -6.61 7.07 -13.53
C ASP A 85 -6.75 7.01 -12.00
N GLY A 86 -5.64 6.91 -11.28
CA GLY A 86 -5.63 6.84 -9.82
C GLY A 86 -4.26 6.58 -9.23
N VAL A 87 -4.23 6.49 -7.89
CA VAL A 87 -3.04 6.15 -7.10
C VAL A 87 -3.33 5.06 -6.08
N GLU A 88 -2.33 4.27 -5.76
CA GLU A 88 -2.33 3.34 -4.62
C GLU A 88 -1.26 3.77 -3.61
N ILE A 89 -1.65 4.02 -2.36
CA ILE A 89 -0.70 4.35 -1.29
C ILE A 89 -0.07 3.06 -0.77
N HIS A 90 1.26 2.97 -0.81
CA HIS A 90 1.98 1.78 -0.36
C HIS A 90 2.29 1.80 1.14
N GLY A 91 1.49 1.09 1.94
CA GLY A 91 1.73 0.86 3.37
C GLY A 91 1.95 -0.59 3.76
N ALA A 92 2.72 -1.32 2.94
CA ALA A 92 2.95 -2.76 3.07
C ALA A 92 4.45 -3.09 2.95
N ASN A 93 4.80 -4.37 3.02
CA ASN A 93 6.12 -4.94 2.72
C ASN A 93 7.29 -4.28 3.47
N HIS A 94 7.06 -3.84 4.71
CA HIS A 94 8.00 -3.14 5.58
C HIS A 94 8.47 -1.78 5.03
N PHE A 95 7.72 -1.13 4.15
CA PHE A 95 7.96 0.26 3.74
C PHE A 95 7.50 1.24 4.83
N LEU A 96 7.73 2.54 4.62
CA LEU A 96 7.59 3.57 5.66
C LEU A 96 6.29 3.47 6.47
N LEU A 97 5.13 3.36 5.83
CA LEU A 97 3.86 3.36 6.57
C LEU A 97 3.65 2.07 7.38
N GLN A 98 4.15 0.93 6.90
CA GLN A 98 4.18 -0.28 7.72
C GLN A 98 5.16 -0.13 8.89
N GLN A 99 6.30 0.54 8.68
CA GLN A 99 7.25 0.82 9.77
C GLN A 99 6.57 1.67 10.87
N PHE A 100 5.81 2.70 10.50
CA PHE A 100 5.02 3.45 11.49
C PHE A 100 3.96 2.61 12.20
N MET A 101 3.37 1.66 11.49
CA MET A 101 2.41 0.73 12.08
C MET A 101 3.05 -0.35 12.95
N SER A 102 4.30 -0.77 12.76
CA SER A 102 4.88 -1.89 13.51
C SER A 102 5.50 -1.43 14.84
N PRO A 103 5.11 -2.00 15.99
CA PRO A 103 5.74 -1.70 17.29
C PRO A 103 7.25 -2.02 17.33
N LEU A 104 7.74 -2.93 16.50
CA LEU A 104 9.16 -3.28 16.44
C LEU A 104 10.02 -2.14 15.88
N THR A 105 9.47 -1.42 14.91
CA THR A 105 10.19 -0.35 14.20
C THR A 105 9.81 1.04 14.70
N ASN A 106 8.58 1.24 15.16
CA ASN A 106 8.10 2.50 15.74
C ASN A 106 8.06 2.48 17.27
N ARG A 107 9.13 3.00 17.87
CA ARG A 107 9.31 3.16 19.32
C ARG A 107 9.20 4.62 19.75
N ARG A 108 8.52 5.45 18.96
CA ARG A 108 8.35 6.88 19.29
C ARG A 108 7.44 7.03 20.51
N THR A 109 7.69 8.10 21.27
CA THR A 109 6.90 8.49 22.44
C THR A 109 6.04 9.73 22.18
N ASP A 110 6.09 10.28 20.96
CA ASP A 110 5.25 11.40 20.52
C ASP A 110 3.90 10.91 19.95
N SER A 111 3.14 11.84 19.35
CA SER A 111 1.81 11.57 18.78
C SER A 111 1.81 10.63 17.56
N TYR A 112 2.97 10.17 17.10
CA TYR A 112 3.12 9.24 15.98
C TYR A 112 3.61 7.84 16.39
N GLY A 113 3.76 7.53 17.69
CA GLY A 113 4.08 6.18 18.16
C GLY A 113 3.55 5.83 19.55
N GLY A 114 3.93 4.64 20.02
CA GLY A 114 3.39 4.05 21.24
C GLY A 114 2.04 3.39 20.97
N SER A 115 0.95 4.09 21.28
CA SER A 115 -0.41 3.55 21.13
C SER A 115 -0.75 3.24 19.66
N LEU A 116 -1.67 2.28 19.44
CA LEU A 116 -2.17 1.98 18.09
C LEU A 116 -2.74 3.25 17.42
N VAL A 117 -3.50 4.07 18.16
CA VAL A 117 -4.05 5.34 17.65
C VAL A 117 -2.96 6.28 17.12
N ASN A 118 -1.84 6.39 17.82
CA ASN A 118 -0.71 7.22 17.39
C ASN A 118 0.00 6.60 16.17
N ARG A 119 0.19 5.27 16.13
CA ARG A 119 0.81 4.56 15.00
C ARG A 119 0.03 4.73 13.70
N LEU A 120 -1.29 4.80 13.76
CA LEU A 120 -2.19 5.03 12.61
C LEU A 120 -2.13 6.45 12.05
N ARG A 121 -1.65 7.42 12.84
CA ARG A 121 -1.75 8.85 12.52
C ARG A 121 -1.15 9.18 11.16
N LEU A 122 0.09 8.74 10.91
CA LEU A 122 0.78 9.03 9.65
C LEU A 122 0.08 8.38 8.43
N PRO A 123 -0.26 7.07 8.42
CA PRO A 123 -1.07 6.48 7.36
C PRO A 123 -2.36 7.27 7.05
N ILE A 124 -3.11 7.64 8.08
CA ILE A 124 -4.40 8.34 7.93
C ILE A 124 -4.21 9.77 7.42
N GLU A 125 -3.20 10.50 7.92
CA GLU A 125 -2.88 11.86 7.44
C GLU A 125 -2.46 11.86 5.97
N ILE A 126 -1.66 10.86 5.54
CA ILE A 126 -1.30 10.70 4.12
C ILE A 126 -2.53 10.41 3.26
N VAL A 127 -3.39 9.47 3.66
CA VAL A 127 -4.60 9.14 2.90
C VAL A 127 -5.49 10.37 2.74
N ARG A 128 -5.71 11.14 3.81
CA ARG A 128 -6.48 12.40 3.73
C ARG A 128 -5.86 13.40 2.78
N ARG A 129 -4.54 13.59 2.83
CA ARG A 129 -3.83 14.53 1.94
C ARG A 129 -3.91 14.10 0.48
N VAL A 130 -3.80 12.81 0.19
CA VAL A 130 -3.96 12.24 -1.16
C VAL A 130 -5.39 12.40 -1.67
N LEU A 131 -6.39 12.10 -0.84
CA LEU A 131 -7.80 12.29 -1.18
C LEU A 131 -8.12 13.76 -1.47
N GLN A 132 -7.55 14.70 -0.73
CA GLN A 132 -7.70 16.13 -0.98
C GLN A 132 -7.19 16.53 -2.38
N GLU A 133 -6.05 15.99 -2.84
CA GLU A 133 -5.60 16.25 -4.21
C GLU A 133 -6.47 15.54 -5.23
N ALA A 134 -6.87 14.28 -4.97
CA ALA A 134 -7.73 13.52 -5.88
C ALA A 134 -9.08 14.22 -6.13
N GLN A 135 -9.63 14.93 -5.14
CA GLN A 135 -10.84 15.75 -5.28
C GLN A 135 -10.70 16.91 -6.25
N SER A 136 -9.48 17.37 -6.53
CA SER A 136 -9.23 18.41 -7.55
C SER A 136 -9.21 17.87 -8.98
N SER A 137 -9.27 16.55 -9.16
CA SER A 137 -9.34 15.92 -10.48
C SER A 137 -10.62 16.29 -11.21
N GLN A 138 -10.49 16.65 -12.49
CA GLN A 138 -11.63 16.92 -13.39
C GLN A 138 -12.33 15.64 -13.89
N ARG A 139 -11.81 14.46 -13.53
CA ARG A 139 -12.32 13.15 -13.91
C ARG A 139 -12.29 12.20 -12.71
N PRO A 140 -13.06 11.09 -12.72
CA PRO A 140 -12.96 10.07 -11.68
C PRO A 140 -11.50 9.66 -11.47
N PHE A 141 -11.05 9.68 -10.22
CA PHE A 141 -9.66 9.38 -9.86
C PHE A 141 -9.63 8.44 -8.67
N VAL A 142 -9.15 7.22 -8.90
CA VAL A 142 -9.19 6.12 -7.92
C VAL A 142 -8.10 6.31 -6.86
N VAL A 143 -8.44 6.11 -5.58
CA VAL A 143 -7.50 6.10 -4.46
C VAL A 143 -7.58 4.77 -3.72
N GLY A 144 -6.53 3.97 -3.84
CA GLY A 144 -6.34 2.73 -3.10
C GLY A 144 -5.33 2.83 -1.96
N TYR A 145 -5.40 1.90 -1.02
CA TYR A 145 -4.36 1.73 0.01
C TYR A 145 -3.95 0.28 0.15
N ARG A 146 -2.63 0.01 0.07
CA ARG A 146 -2.07 -1.33 0.18
C ARG A 146 -1.45 -1.58 1.54
N LEU A 147 -1.78 -2.71 2.15
CA LEU A 147 -1.27 -3.16 3.45
C LEU A 147 -0.72 -4.59 3.42
N SER A 148 0.21 -4.86 4.32
CA SER A 148 0.57 -6.23 4.73
C SER A 148 -0.31 -6.60 5.92
N PRO A 149 -0.78 -7.85 6.03
CA PRO A 149 -1.70 -8.24 7.11
C PRO A 149 -1.04 -8.23 8.49
N GLU A 150 0.23 -8.61 8.58
CA GLU A 150 0.94 -8.84 9.84
C GLU A 150 2.42 -9.09 9.57
N GLU A 151 3.22 -9.15 10.63
CA GLU A 151 4.63 -9.51 10.62
C GLU A 151 4.86 -10.87 11.30
N ARG A 152 5.89 -11.60 10.85
CA ARG A 152 6.26 -12.91 11.42
C ARG A 152 6.92 -12.81 12.79
N LEU A 153 7.57 -11.67 13.06
CA LEU A 153 8.35 -11.48 14.28
C LEU A 153 7.41 -11.20 15.46
N THR A 154 7.64 -11.91 16.56
CA THR A 154 6.92 -11.70 17.83
C THR A 154 7.05 -10.26 18.30
N GLY A 155 5.95 -9.66 18.75
CA GLY A 155 5.89 -8.23 19.12
C GLY A 155 5.84 -7.27 17.93
N GLY A 156 5.77 -7.79 16.71
CA GLY A 156 5.58 -7.04 15.47
C GLY A 156 4.15 -6.59 15.25
N LEU A 157 3.92 -6.13 14.03
CA LEU A 157 2.58 -5.78 13.56
C LEU A 157 1.67 -7.01 13.56
N GLU A 158 0.54 -6.92 14.27
CA GLU A 158 -0.47 -7.97 14.31
C GLU A 158 -1.59 -7.75 13.30
N LEU A 159 -2.32 -8.81 12.96
CA LEU A 159 -3.51 -8.72 12.10
C LEU A 159 -4.61 -7.87 12.75
N SER A 160 -4.73 -7.90 14.08
CA SER A 160 -5.66 -7.07 14.86
C SER A 160 -5.43 -5.58 14.60
N ASP A 161 -4.16 -5.12 14.62
CA ASP A 161 -3.76 -3.75 14.31
C ASP A 161 -4.16 -3.35 12.88
N GLN A 162 -3.93 -4.24 11.90
CA GLN A 162 -4.22 -3.98 10.50
C GLN A 162 -5.72 -3.98 10.20
N LEU A 163 -6.50 -4.89 10.81
CA LEU A 163 -7.95 -4.87 10.72
C LEU A 163 -8.53 -3.56 11.29
N PHE A 164 -7.94 -3.04 12.37
CA PHE A 164 -8.32 -1.73 12.90
C PHE A 164 -7.96 -0.58 11.94
N LEU A 165 -6.76 -0.59 11.35
CA LEU A 165 -6.39 0.37 10.29
C LEU A 165 -7.38 0.30 9.13
N MET A 166 -7.73 -0.90 8.64
CA MET A 166 -8.68 -1.10 7.55
C MET A 166 -10.05 -0.50 7.88
N ARG A 167 -10.54 -0.64 9.13
CA ARG A 167 -11.78 0.04 9.55
C ARG A 167 -11.65 1.56 9.55
N CYS A 168 -10.54 2.11 10.01
CA CYS A 168 -10.30 3.56 9.96
C CYS A 168 -10.20 4.07 8.51
N LEU A 169 -9.59 3.30 7.61
CA LEU A 169 -9.54 3.64 6.19
C LEU A 169 -10.91 3.54 5.54
N ALA A 170 -11.73 2.57 5.93
CA ALA A 170 -13.08 2.38 5.43
C ALA A 170 -14.09 3.47 5.86
N THR A 171 -13.71 4.39 6.77
CA THR A 171 -14.49 5.61 7.04
C THR A 171 -14.09 6.78 6.15
N LEU A 172 -13.03 6.64 5.36
CA LEU A 172 -12.60 7.59 4.35
C LEU A 172 -13.12 7.13 2.97
N PRO A 173 -13.30 8.05 2.01
CA PRO A 173 -13.75 7.70 0.65
C PRO A 173 -12.60 7.11 -0.18
N VAL A 174 -11.98 6.02 0.29
CA VAL A 174 -11.05 5.21 -0.50
C VAL A 174 -11.83 4.23 -1.38
N ASP A 175 -11.39 4.04 -2.61
CA ASP A 175 -12.09 3.19 -3.57
C ASP A 175 -11.84 1.70 -3.36
N TYR A 176 -10.67 1.35 -2.83
CA TYR A 176 -10.35 -0.05 -2.49
C TYR A 176 -9.21 -0.16 -1.47
N LEU A 177 -9.17 -1.27 -0.75
CA LEU A 177 -8.01 -1.71 0.02
C LEU A 177 -7.32 -2.88 -0.67
N SER A 178 -5.99 -2.97 -0.55
CA SER A 178 -5.17 -4.00 -1.21
C SER A 178 -4.37 -4.78 -0.19
N LEU A 179 -4.60 -6.09 -0.13
CA LEU A 179 -3.99 -6.99 0.83
C LEU A 179 -2.83 -7.77 0.17
N SER A 180 -1.62 -7.46 0.61
CA SER A 180 -0.38 -8.08 0.16
C SER A 180 -0.12 -9.37 0.95
N LEU A 181 -0.33 -10.53 0.32
CA LEU A 181 -0.18 -11.86 0.92
C LEU A 181 0.95 -12.66 0.27
N HIS A 182 1.54 -13.61 1.00
CA HIS A 182 2.44 -14.60 0.42
C HIS A 182 1.68 -15.57 -0.50
N HIS A 183 0.46 -15.94 -0.08
CA HIS A 183 -0.48 -16.79 -0.81
C HIS A 183 -1.91 -16.34 -0.46
N TYR A 184 -2.83 -16.33 -1.42
CA TYR A 184 -4.21 -15.84 -1.21
C TYR A 184 -4.97 -16.63 -0.12
N TRP A 185 -4.68 -17.93 0.00
CA TRP A 185 -5.17 -18.82 1.06
C TRP A 185 -4.33 -18.79 2.36
N GLN A 186 -3.43 -17.83 2.58
CA GLN A 186 -2.68 -17.88 3.84
C GLN A 186 -3.61 -17.71 5.04
N LEU A 187 -3.37 -18.49 6.09
CA LEU A 187 -4.00 -18.30 7.39
C LEU A 187 -3.29 -17.16 8.15
N PRO A 188 -4.00 -16.48 9.06
CA PRO A 188 -3.38 -15.49 9.94
C PRO A 188 -2.29 -16.14 10.82
N LEU A 189 -1.21 -15.40 11.01
CA LEU A 189 -0.07 -15.80 11.85
C LEU A 189 -0.25 -15.38 13.31
N THR A 190 -0.81 -14.19 13.52
CA THR A 190 -0.93 -13.53 14.83
C THR A 190 -2.31 -13.67 15.46
N LEU A 191 -3.31 -14.09 14.66
CA LEU A 191 -4.67 -14.36 15.14
C LEU A 191 -4.99 -15.85 14.96
N LYS A 192 -5.42 -16.54 16.01
CA LYS A 192 -5.87 -17.94 15.91
C LYS A 192 -7.21 -18.00 15.17
N SER A 193 -7.19 -18.42 13.91
CA SER A 193 -8.41 -18.61 13.11
C SER A 193 -8.18 -19.68 12.03
N PRO A 194 -9.18 -20.54 11.78
CA PRO A 194 -9.14 -21.49 10.67
C PRO A 194 -9.49 -20.84 9.31
N ARG A 195 -9.86 -19.57 9.30
CA ARG A 195 -10.25 -18.85 8.06
C ARG A 195 -9.07 -18.11 7.45
N PRO A 196 -8.95 -18.08 6.11
CA PRO A 196 -7.93 -17.28 5.41
C PRO A 196 -7.98 -15.81 5.80
N THR A 197 -6.82 -15.15 5.80
CA THR A 197 -6.70 -13.72 6.15
C THR A 197 -7.59 -12.84 5.27
N ALA A 198 -7.68 -13.13 3.97
CA ALA A 198 -8.53 -12.40 3.02
C ALA A 198 -10.03 -12.46 3.40
N VAL A 199 -10.51 -13.62 3.85
CA VAL A 199 -11.91 -13.81 4.29
C VAL A 199 -12.20 -12.99 5.55
N LEU A 200 -11.26 -13.00 6.50
CA LEU A 200 -11.39 -12.22 7.73
C LEU A 200 -11.41 -10.72 7.43
N ALA A 201 -10.49 -10.27 6.59
CA ALA A 201 -10.40 -8.88 6.13
C ALA A 201 -11.70 -8.44 5.44
N LYS A 202 -12.21 -9.22 4.47
CA LYS A 202 -13.44 -8.89 3.76
C LYS A 202 -14.64 -8.77 4.69
N ARG A 203 -14.77 -9.70 5.64
CA ARG A 203 -15.85 -9.65 6.65
C ARG A 203 -15.78 -8.41 7.54
N PHE A 204 -14.59 -7.87 7.78
CA PHE A 204 -14.38 -6.71 8.66
C PHE A 204 -14.66 -5.36 7.97
N ILE A 205 -14.60 -5.33 6.64
CA ILE A 205 -14.86 -4.16 5.79
C ILE A 205 -15.74 -4.53 4.57
N PRO A 206 -16.95 -5.09 4.78
CA PRO A 206 -17.77 -5.61 3.69
C PRO A 206 -18.16 -4.53 2.65
N GLN A 207 -18.17 -3.26 3.07
CA GLN A 207 -18.55 -2.11 2.25
C GLN A 207 -17.43 -1.58 1.34
N VAL A 208 -16.18 -1.98 1.54
CA VAL A 208 -15.05 -1.51 0.74
C VAL A 208 -14.58 -2.64 -0.19
N PRO A 209 -14.40 -2.38 -1.49
CA PRO A 209 -13.77 -3.34 -2.39
C PRO A 209 -12.40 -3.77 -1.89
N LEU A 210 -12.15 -5.08 -1.90
CA LEU A 210 -10.88 -5.66 -1.44
C LEU A 210 -10.13 -6.26 -2.63
N MET A 211 -8.89 -5.81 -2.81
CA MET A 211 -7.91 -6.44 -3.68
C MET A 211 -7.08 -7.46 -2.92
N VAL A 212 -6.97 -8.68 -3.44
CA VAL A 212 -6.07 -9.71 -2.89
C VAL A 212 -4.96 -10.01 -3.87
N ALA A 213 -3.71 -9.90 -3.41
CA ALA A 213 -2.52 -10.28 -4.17
C ALA A 213 -1.76 -11.38 -3.41
N GLY A 214 -1.57 -12.55 -4.03
CA GLY A 214 -0.79 -13.63 -3.43
C GLY A 214 -0.87 -14.95 -4.18
N LYS A 215 0.10 -15.24 -5.06
CA LYS A 215 0.23 -16.52 -5.79
C LYS A 215 -1.05 -17.00 -6.50
N VAL A 216 -1.90 -16.09 -6.97
CA VAL A 216 -3.04 -16.41 -7.83
C VAL A 216 -2.53 -16.74 -9.23
N VAL A 217 -2.78 -17.95 -9.71
CA VAL A 217 -2.20 -18.45 -10.97
C VAL A 217 -3.19 -19.22 -11.85
N SER A 218 -4.38 -19.56 -11.35
CA SER A 218 -5.39 -20.35 -12.06
C SER A 218 -6.81 -19.79 -11.95
N SER A 219 -7.70 -20.20 -12.84
CA SER A 219 -9.13 -19.86 -12.78
C SER A 219 -9.81 -20.42 -11.52
N ARG A 220 -9.34 -21.55 -10.99
CA ARG A 220 -9.81 -22.10 -9.72
C ARG A 220 -9.53 -21.14 -8.56
N ASP A 221 -8.35 -20.53 -8.53
CA ASP A 221 -7.99 -19.55 -7.51
C ASP A 221 -8.91 -18.30 -7.61
N LEU A 222 -9.22 -17.86 -8.83
CA LEU A 222 -10.14 -16.74 -9.08
C LEU A 222 -11.56 -17.06 -8.61
N ASN A 223 -12.09 -18.23 -8.95
CA ASN A 223 -13.41 -18.68 -8.50
C ASN A 223 -13.47 -18.73 -6.97
N GLN A 224 -12.41 -19.24 -6.33
CA GLN A 224 -12.35 -19.28 -4.86
C GLN A 224 -12.37 -17.87 -4.24
N LEU A 225 -11.67 -16.91 -4.84
CA LEU A 225 -11.68 -15.52 -4.38
C LEU A 225 -13.05 -14.86 -4.60
N ALA A 226 -13.72 -15.15 -5.71
CA ALA A 226 -15.08 -14.71 -5.98
C ALA A 226 -16.08 -15.27 -4.94
N ASP A 227 -15.96 -16.55 -4.56
CA ASP A 227 -16.76 -17.17 -3.48
C ASP A 227 -16.57 -16.46 -2.13
N TRP A 228 -15.38 -15.88 -1.90
CA TRP A 228 -15.07 -15.08 -0.71
C TRP A 228 -15.48 -13.61 -0.85
N GLN A 229 -16.19 -13.25 -1.92
CA GLN A 229 -16.62 -11.89 -2.23
C GLN A 229 -15.46 -10.90 -2.38
N ILE A 230 -14.33 -11.35 -2.95
CA ILE A 230 -13.18 -10.50 -3.26
C ILE A 230 -13.35 -9.91 -4.66
N GLU A 231 -13.44 -8.58 -4.75
CA GLU A 231 -13.74 -7.88 -6.01
C GLU A 231 -12.53 -7.70 -6.93
N LEU A 232 -11.34 -7.60 -6.36
CA LEU A 232 -10.13 -7.28 -7.11
C LEU A 232 -9.03 -8.32 -6.85
N VAL A 233 -8.28 -8.67 -7.89
CA VAL A 233 -7.19 -9.65 -7.78
C VAL A 233 -5.90 -9.06 -8.34
N GLY A 234 -4.87 -8.97 -7.50
CA GLY A 234 -3.54 -8.53 -7.89
C GLY A 234 -2.70 -9.68 -8.42
N VAL A 235 -2.38 -9.64 -9.71
CA VAL A 235 -1.56 -10.67 -10.38
C VAL A 235 -0.24 -10.05 -10.83
N GLY A 236 0.88 -10.65 -10.41
CA GLY A 236 2.23 -10.15 -10.75
C GLY A 236 3.06 -11.19 -11.51
N ARG A 237 3.65 -12.14 -10.79
CA ARG A 237 4.55 -13.17 -11.37
C ARG A 237 3.92 -13.98 -12.52
N ALA A 238 2.62 -14.24 -12.50
CA ALA A 238 1.95 -14.95 -13.59
C ALA A 238 1.95 -14.13 -14.89
N LEU A 239 1.71 -12.81 -14.81
CA LEU A 239 1.78 -11.89 -15.95
C LEU A 239 3.21 -11.71 -16.49
N LEU A 240 4.22 -11.72 -15.62
CA LEU A 240 5.63 -11.68 -16.05
C LEU A 240 6.01 -12.93 -16.85
N ARG A 241 5.50 -14.10 -16.44
CA ARG A 241 5.74 -15.37 -17.15
C ARG A 241 4.91 -15.46 -18.43
N ASP A 242 3.69 -14.94 -18.41
CA ASP A 242 2.74 -15.01 -19.50
C ASP A 242 1.88 -13.74 -19.56
N PRO A 243 2.20 -12.79 -20.45
CA PRO A 243 1.41 -11.57 -20.62
C PRO A 243 -0.03 -11.83 -21.09
N GLN A 244 -0.32 -12.99 -21.71
CA GLN A 244 -1.66 -13.38 -22.16
C GLN A 244 -2.46 -14.10 -21.06
N TRP A 245 -1.91 -14.23 -19.84
CA TRP A 245 -2.53 -14.94 -18.73
C TRP A 245 -3.99 -14.54 -18.48
N PRO A 246 -4.40 -13.24 -18.51
CA PRO A 246 -5.78 -12.86 -18.28
C PRO A 246 -6.76 -13.50 -19.27
N ARG A 247 -6.37 -13.64 -20.54
CA ARG A 247 -7.21 -14.28 -21.56
C ARG A 247 -7.30 -15.79 -21.33
N ARG A 248 -6.18 -16.41 -20.94
CA ARG A 248 -6.07 -17.85 -20.72
C ARG A 248 -6.87 -18.36 -19.53
N VAL A 249 -7.05 -17.53 -18.49
CA VAL A 249 -7.83 -17.92 -17.29
C VAL A 249 -9.32 -17.61 -17.41
N GLN A 250 -9.72 -16.88 -18.45
CA GLN A 250 -11.13 -16.60 -18.78
C GLN A 250 -11.75 -17.68 -19.68
N SER A 251 -10.94 -18.41 -20.45
CA SER A 251 -11.35 -19.57 -21.28
C SER A 251 -11.48 -20.84 -20.45
#